data_AF-A0A552E9M9-F1
#
_entry.id   AF-A0A552E9M9-F1
#
_cell.length_a   1.000
_cell.length_b   1.000
_cell.length_c   1.000
_cell.angle_alpha   90.00
_cell.angle_beta   90.00
_cell.angle_gamma   90.00
#
_symmetry.space_group_name_H-M   'P 1'
#
loop_
_entity.id
_entity.type
_entity.pdbx_description
1 polymer ?
#
loop_
_entity_poly.entity_id
_entity_poly.type
_entity_poly.pdbx_seq_one_letter_code
_entity_poly.pdbx_strand_id
1 'polypeptide(L)'
;MSRVINHSWKNGGDDSSNPAVVVLDNGHVLITADADTDADGSPDADQIDDTGQLQTALGRDNGWKGDNKYVNARIIPYYVLPGNWKEVTNVSCKLGDIAKVSYKNKTVYAIYADVGPDEIIGEASIATVEALGHNPWNNGHTKIVSGIPHGVTYEVIPESSNLAQTLNFETIQAYGKTLFGETTPPNPSEVQNSITWLEFNRSENGNPAITAYAGPEAKYTRFYTTKESLIGFLQAFPNAHTALVAANKPIPDCPDFTANRPDSAQKFVSFFKNNYQAVRREVERWFIDNIPTQWSTNAVTNGCVAHQVSCLHLCELPHPTLDTLPSVNVDQFVEWALSHNWTKITSMDSLKPGDICVSGPSSTDLDHVYCFVDYIDNENAHVLHNQVFGLAKRSLVGNGCGRWRFALRMP
;
A
#
# COMPACT_ATOMS: atom_id res chain seq x y z
N MET A 1 26.46 21.22 15.96
CA MET A 1 25.87 22.38 15.24
C MET A 1 25.56 21.92 13.83
N SER A 2 24.35 22.24 13.36
CA SER A 2 23.96 21.95 11.98
C SER A 2 24.93 22.61 11.00
N ARG A 3 25.31 21.90 9.93
CA ARG A 3 26.26 22.36 8.92
C ARG A 3 25.56 22.45 7.58
N VAL A 4 25.46 23.67 7.05
CA VAL A 4 24.99 23.93 5.68
C VAL A 4 26.10 23.52 4.70
N ILE A 5 25.73 22.79 3.66
CA ILE A 5 26.64 22.44 2.56
C ILE A 5 26.50 23.50 1.47
N ASN A 6 27.59 24.21 1.20
CA ASN A 6 27.64 25.19 0.12
C ASN A 6 28.17 24.52 -1.15
N HIS A 7 27.25 24.08 -2.02
CA HIS A 7 27.56 23.51 -3.33
C HIS A 7 26.55 23.99 -4.38
N SER A 8 26.96 24.02 -5.65
CA SER A 8 26.15 24.52 -6.77
C SER A 8 25.34 23.44 -7.47
N TRP A 9 24.84 22.44 -6.72
CA TRP A 9 23.88 21.50 -7.29
C TRP A 9 22.64 22.24 -7.78
N LYS A 10 21.99 21.67 -8.77
CA LYS A 10 20.76 22.18 -9.36
C LYS A 10 19.64 21.17 -9.23
N ASN A 11 18.44 21.70 -9.21
CA ASN A 11 17.23 20.95 -9.56
C ASN A 11 17.30 20.60 -11.05
N GLY A 12 16.77 19.46 -11.47
CA GLY A 12 16.80 19.06 -12.88
C GLY A 12 15.57 19.54 -13.66
N GLY A 13 14.40 19.66 -13.00
CA GLY A 13 13.12 20.01 -13.63
C GLY A 13 12.54 21.36 -13.22
N ASP A 14 12.89 21.89 -12.04
CA ASP A 14 12.42 23.21 -11.58
C ASP A 14 13.53 24.16 -11.10
N ASP A 15 13.89 25.13 -11.94
CA ASP A 15 14.87 26.18 -11.64
C ASP A 15 14.33 27.35 -10.79
N SER A 16 13.12 27.25 -10.23
CA SER A 16 12.50 28.35 -9.46
C SER A 16 13.25 28.72 -8.17
N SER A 17 14.03 27.80 -7.60
CA SER A 17 14.84 28.00 -6.40
C SER A 17 15.99 27.00 -6.33
N ASN A 18 17.16 27.41 -5.84
CA ASN A 18 18.30 26.51 -5.69
C ASN A 18 18.04 25.45 -4.60
N PRO A 19 18.53 24.21 -4.78
CA PRO A 19 18.48 23.20 -3.73
C PRO A 19 19.33 23.61 -2.52
N ALA A 20 18.94 23.11 -1.35
CA ALA A 20 19.63 23.34 -0.09
C ALA A 20 19.90 22.02 0.64
N VAL A 21 21.11 21.88 1.19
CA VAL A 21 21.51 20.68 1.95
C VAL A 21 22.07 21.10 3.32
N VAL A 22 21.50 20.53 4.38
CA VAL A 22 21.89 20.80 5.76
C VAL A 22 22.12 19.50 6.50
N VAL A 23 23.31 19.31 7.03
CA VAL A 23 23.58 18.24 8.00
C VAL A 23 23.08 18.69 9.36
N LEU A 24 22.14 17.97 9.95
CA LEU A 24 21.50 18.28 11.22
C LEU A 24 22.36 17.83 12.42
N ASP A 25 22.04 18.33 13.61
CA ASP A 25 22.77 18.02 14.84
C ASP A 25 22.72 16.54 15.25
N ASN A 26 21.66 15.84 14.86
CA ASN A 26 21.48 14.40 15.08
C ASN A 26 22.20 13.53 14.02
N GLY A 27 22.93 14.15 13.08
CA GLY A 27 23.63 13.44 12.00
C GLY A 27 22.75 13.12 10.78
N HIS A 28 21.45 13.44 10.82
CA HIS A 28 20.60 13.36 9.63
C HIS A 28 21.02 14.41 8.61
N VAL A 29 20.62 14.22 7.36
CA VAL A 29 20.80 15.21 6.30
C VAL A 29 19.45 15.64 5.77
N LEU A 30 19.16 16.93 5.86
CA LEU A 30 17.98 17.52 5.27
C LEU A 30 18.34 18.13 3.91
N ILE A 31 17.75 17.59 2.85
CA ILE A 31 17.80 18.13 1.50
C ILE A 31 16.46 18.82 1.23
N THR A 32 16.48 20.00 0.63
CA THR A 32 15.30 20.67 0.05
C THR A 32 15.59 20.92 -1.42
N ALA A 33 14.78 20.34 -2.31
CA ALA A 33 14.96 20.38 -3.76
C ALA A 33 13.59 20.23 -4.45
N ASP A 34 13.60 20.07 -5.77
CA ASP A 34 12.50 19.44 -6.51
C ASP A 34 12.50 17.91 -6.33
N ALA A 35 11.57 17.23 -7.01
CA ALA A 35 11.59 15.77 -7.19
C ALA A 35 11.37 15.42 -8.65
N ASP A 36 12.44 15.38 -9.44
CA ASP A 36 12.42 14.85 -10.79
C ASP A 36 12.12 13.36 -10.77
N THR A 37 11.26 12.95 -11.70
CA THR A 37 10.82 11.56 -11.72
C THR A 37 11.85 10.71 -12.44
N ASP A 38 12.50 9.86 -11.66
CA ASP A 38 13.46 8.88 -12.14
C ASP A 38 12.72 7.58 -12.53
N ALA A 39 12.97 7.14 -13.77
CA ALA A 39 12.40 5.94 -14.38
C ALA A 39 13.26 4.69 -14.16
N ASP A 40 14.47 4.84 -13.63
CA ASP A 40 15.48 3.78 -13.61
C ASP A 40 15.02 2.54 -12.84
N GLY A 41 15.34 1.39 -13.40
CA GLY A 41 14.90 0.09 -12.90
C GLY A 41 13.42 -0.24 -13.16
N SER A 42 12.63 0.66 -13.76
CA SER A 42 11.33 0.29 -14.32
C SER A 42 11.51 -0.76 -15.43
N PRO A 43 10.66 -1.81 -15.52
CA PRO A 43 10.75 -2.81 -16.60
C PRO A 43 10.64 -2.26 -18.02
N ASP A 44 10.08 -1.07 -18.16
CA ASP A 44 9.84 -0.34 -19.40
C ASP A 44 10.51 1.05 -19.41
N ALA A 45 11.58 1.23 -18.61
CA ALA A 45 12.26 2.53 -18.41
C ALA A 45 12.57 3.25 -19.72
N ASP A 46 13.16 2.55 -20.70
CA ASP A 46 13.54 3.08 -22.02
C ASP A 46 12.34 3.46 -22.91
N GLN A 47 11.15 2.95 -22.61
CA GLN A 47 9.92 3.28 -23.31
C GLN A 47 9.23 4.49 -22.69
N ILE A 48 9.31 4.65 -21.38
CA ILE A 48 8.57 5.68 -20.63
C ILE A 48 9.37 6.96 -20.42
N ASP A 49 10.69 6.88 -20.50
CA ASP A 49 11.62 7.99 -20.38
C ASP A 49 12.81 7.78 -21.32
N ASP A 50 13.24 8.83 -22.01
CA ASP A 50 14.30 8.76 -23.02
C ASP A 50 15.70 8.60 -22.39
N THR A 51 15.83 9.00 -21.12
CA THR A 51 17.03 8.79 -20.30
C THR A 51 16.96 7.56 -19.40
N GLY A 52 15.79 6.92 -19.32
CA GLY A 52 15.55 5.80 -18.43
C GLY A 52 16.31 4.53 -18.82
N GLN A 53 16.80 3.82 -17.83
CA GLN A 53 17.52 2.55 -17.99
C GLN A 53 17.00 1.48 -17.03
N LEU A 54 17.18 0.20 -17.40
CA LEU A 54 16.77 -0.93 -16.56
C LEU A 54 17.59 -1.06 -15.26
N GLN A 55 18.72 -0.36 -15.14
CA GLN A 55 19.68 -0.56 -14.05
C GLN A 55 19.60 0.62 -13.09
N THR A 56 19.38 0.32 -11.81
CA THR A 56 19.68 1.25 -10.72
C THR A 56 21.02 0.92 -10.10
N ALA A 57 21.67 1.87 -9.44
CA ALA A 57 22.92 1.61 -8.71
C ALA A 57 22.77 0.49 -7.66
N LEU A 58 21.63 0.42 -6.96
CA LEU A 58 21.27 -0.69 -6.09
C LEU A 58 20.69 -1.86 -6.91
N GLY A 59 21.36 -3.01 -6.88
CA GLY A 59 20.95 -4.22 -7.57
C GLY A 59 21.35 -5.48 -6.82
N ARG A 60 20.98 -6.65 -7.34
CA ARG A 60 21.28 -7.94 -6.66
C ARG A 60 22.76 -8.10 -6.34
N ASP A 61 23.62 -7.60 -7.22
CA ASP A 61 25.07 -7.74 -7.13
C ASP A 61 25.66 -6.97 -5.93
N ASN A 62 24.94 -6.00 -5.37
CA ASN A 62 25.35 -5.23 -4.19
C ASN A 62 24.30 -5.22 -3.06
N GLY A 63 23.45 -6.26 -3.01
CA GLY A 63 22.67 -6.60 -1.82
C GLY A 63 21.16 -6.36 -1.93
N TRP A 64 20.65 -5.89 -3.07
CA TRP A 64 19.20 -5.82 -3.29
C TRP A 64 18.57 -7.22 -3.22
N LYS A 65 17.51 -7.35 -2.43
CA LYS A 65 16.78 -8.62 -2.20
C LYS A 65 15.32 -8.57 -2.61
N GLY A 66 14.86 -7.48 -3.22
CA GLY A 66 13.55 -7.43 -3.84
C GLY A 66 13.46 -8.34 -5.07
N ASP A 67 12.27 -8.42 -5.65
CA ASP A 67 11.98 -9.52 -6.58
C ASP A 67 12.63 -9.34 -7.96
N ASN A 68 13.01 -8.12 -8.33
CA ASN A 68 13.69 -7.83 -9.60
C ASN A 68 15.22 -7.74 -9.40
N LYS A 69 15.98 -7.80 -10.52
CA LYS A 69 17.45 -7.66 -10.47
C LYS A 69 17.87 -6.29 -9.93
N TYR A 70 17.16 -5.25 -10.34
CA TYR A 70 17.34 -3.86 -9.94
C TYR A 70 16.12 -3.37 -9.17
N VAL A 71 16.22 -2.20 -8.53
CA VAL A 71 15.12 -1.59 -7.79
C VAL A 71 14.09 -1.04 -8.79
N ASN A 72 12.84 -1.47 -8.72
CA ASN A 72 11.84 -1.05 -9.71
C ASN A 72 11.19 0.29 -9.32
N ALA A 73 11.48 1.35 -10.09
CA ALA A 73 10.95 2.70 -9.88
C ALA A 73 9.41 2.78 -9.77
N ARG A 74 8.67 1.91 -10.47
CA ARG A 74 7.18 1.91 -10.46
C ARG A 74 6.56 1.48 -9.14
N ILE A 75 7.32 0.81 -8.27
CA ILE A 75 6.77 0.15 -7.06
C ILE A 75 7.62 0.36 -5.81
N ILE A 76 8.91 0.65 -5.96
CA ILE A 76 9.79 0.89 -4.82
C ILE A 76 10.01 2.40 -4.67
N PRO A 77 9.62 2.99 -3.53
CA PRO A 77 9.93 4.39 -3.25
C PRO A 77 11.44 4.49 -3.00
N TYR A 78 12.12 5.20 -3.87
CA TYR A 78 13.53 5.52 -3.70
C TYR A 78 13.81 7.00 -3.98
N TYR A 79 14.97 7.45 -3.51
CA TYR A 79 15.57 8.74 -3.85
C TYR A 79 17.00 8.53 -4.36
N VAL A 80 17.51 9.56 -5.02
CA VAL A 80 18.82 9.56 -5.69
C VAL A 80 19.72 10.59 -5.02
N LEU A 81 21.02 10.31 -4.95
CA LEU A 81 22.03 11.28 -4.54
C LEU A 81 23.05 11.48 -5.67
N PRO A 82 23.64 12.69 -5.77
CA PRO A 82 24.71 12.97 -6.73
C PRO A 82 25.92 12.04 -6.55
N GLY A 83 26.60 11.68 -7.64
CA GLY A 83 27.82 10.85 -7.62
C GLY A 83 28.94 11.41 -6.72
N ASN A 84 29.07 12.73 -6.67
CA ASN A 84 30.03 13.46 -5.83
C ASN A 84 29.56 13.72 -4.39
N TRP A 85 28.43 13.14 -3.94
CA TRP A 85 27.83 13.41 -2.62
C TRP A 85 28.82 13.34 -1.46
N LYS A 86 29.61 12.25 -1.37
CA LYS A 86 30.55 12.06 -0.27
C LYS A 86 31.69 13.08 -0.29
N GLU A 87 32.18 13.43 -1.48
CA GLU A 87 33.25 14.41 -1.65
C GLU A 87 32.78 15.80 -1.20
N VAL A 88 31.57 16.19 -1.63
CA VAL A 88 31.01 17.51 -1.35
C VAL A 88 30.53 17.64 0.11
N THR A 89 29.83 16.64 0.63
CA THR A 89 29.21 16.72 1.95
C THR A 89 30.10 16.21 3.07
N ASN A 90 31.07 15.34 2.79
CA ASN A 90 31.78 14.54 3.80
C ASN A 90 30.82 13.69 4.68
N VAL A 91 29.64 13.33 4.16
CA VAL A 91 28.69 12.40 4.79
C VAL A 91 28.74 11.08 4.02
N SER A 92 28.88 9.97 4.73
CA SER A 92 28.80 8.64 4.10
C SER A 92 27.35 8.19 4.06
N CYS A 93 26.76 8.13 2.87
CA CYS A 93 25.50 7.45 2.63
C CYS A 93 25.78 6.13 1.88
N LYS A 94 25.00 5.11 2.17
CA LYS A 94 25.07 3.78 1.55
C LYS A 94 23.75 3.46 0.86
N LEU A 95 23.83 2.76 -0.27
CA LEU A 95 22.63 2.27 -0.95
C LEU A 95 21.75 1.48 0.05
N GLY A 96 20.46 1.79 0.05
CA GLY A 96 19.46 1.32 1.00
C GLY A 96 19.20 2.25 2.20
N ASP A 97 20.00 3.30 2.41
CA ASP A 97 19.75 4.28 3.47
C ASP A 97 18.38 4.93 3.32
N ILE A 98 17.68 5.12 4.43
CA ILE A 98 16.30 5.60 4.44
C ILE A 98 16.25 7.13 4.49
N ALA A 99 15.36 7.68 3.68
CA ALA A 99 14.90 9.06 3.80
C ALA A 99 13.40 9.12 4.14
N LYS A 100 13.01 10.09 4.95
CA LYS A 100 11.63 10.58 5.03
C LYS A 100 11.47 11.68 3.98
N VAL A 101 10.77 11.38 2.90
CA VAL A 101 10.50 12.33 1.81
C VAL A 101 9.14 12.96 2.02
N SER A 102 9.06 14.29 2.02
CA SER A 102 7.81 15.02 2.28
C SER A 102 7.60 16.14 1.27
N TYR A 103 6.34 16.34 0.89
CA TYR A 103 5.89 17.45 0.07
C TYR A 103 4.48 17.85 0.51
N LYS A 104 4.30 19.14 0.85
CA LYS A 104 3.05 19.65 1.44
C LYS A 104 2.66 18.85 2.70
N ASN A 105 1.52 18.18 2.68
CA ASN A 105 0.98 17.36 3.77
C ASN A 105 1.15 15.85 3.54
N LYS A 106 1.97 15.45 2.56
CA LYS A 106 2.21 14.05 2.22
C LYS A 106 3.65 13.67 2.53
N THR A 107 3.82 12.43 2.94
CA THR A 107 5.12 11.86 3.33
C THR A 107 5.19 10.40 2.89
N VAL A 108 6.36 9.98 2.43
CA VAL A 108 6.72 8.59 2.12
C VAL A 108 8.15 8.32 2.58
N TYR A 109 8.41 7.11 3.05
CA TYR A 109 9.78 6.64 3.31
C TYR A 109 10.35 6.02 2.04
N ALA A 110 11.59 6.35 1.71
CA ALA A 110 12.25 5.93 0.49
C ALA A 110 13.67 5.44 0.78
N ILE A 111 14.16 4.45 0.02
CA ILE A 111 15.55 3.98 0.11
C ILE A 111 16.45 4.75 -0.85
N TYR A 112 17.73 4.90 -0.54
CA TYR A 112 18.73 5.38 -1.49
C TYR A 112 19.02 4.27 -2.51
N ALA A 113 18.51 4.37 -3.74
CA ALA A 113 18.62 3.27 -4.70
C ALA A 113 19.47 3.57 -5.93
N ASP A 114 19.68 4.85 -6.26
CA ASP A 114 20.43 5.21 -7.46
C ASP A 114 21.39 6.37 -7.27
N VAL A 115 22.36 6.50 -8.17
CA VAL A 115 23.36 7.55 -8.18
C VAL A 115 23.15 8.42 -9.41
N GLY A 116 22.79 9.67 -9.17
CA GLY A 116 22.52 10.65 -10.22
C GLY A 116 23.78 11.38 -10.68
N PRO A 117 23.64 12.29 -11.66
CA PRO A 117 24.73 13.15 -12.12
C PRO A 117 25.36 13.98 -10.99
N ASP A 118 26.62 14.39 -11.17
CA ASP A 118 27.36 15.15 -10.16
C ASP A 118 26.81 16.58 -9.94
N GLU A 119 26.01 17.09 -10.87
CA GLU A 119 25.47 18.44 -10.86
C GLU A 119 24.00 18.54 -10.42
N ILE A 120 23.26 17.43 -10.41
CA ILE A 120 21.80 17.40 -10.17
C ILE A 120 21.49 16.75 -8.82
N ILE A 121 20.54 17.32 -8.08
CA ILE A 121 20.00 16.76 -6.84
C ILE A 121 18.48 16.90 -6.85
N GLY A 122 17.79 15.96 -6.21
CA GLY A 122 16.32 15.97 -6.17
C GLY A 122 15.68 15.02 -7.18
N GLU A 123 16.28 13.88 -7.46
CA GLU A 123 15.61 12.83 -8.25
C GLU A 123 14.96 11.80 -7.31
N ALA A 124 13.79 11.29 -7.71
CA ALA A 124 13.02 10.31 -6.96
C ALA A 124 12.22 9.40 -7.87
N SER A 125 12.03 8.15 -7.45
CA SER A 125 11.31 7.18 -8.26
C SER A 125 9.87 7.57 -8.56
N ILE A 126 9.31 7.01 -9.64
CA ILE A 126 7.88 7.09 -9.97
C ILE A 126 7.01 6.82 -8.72
N ALA A 127 7.31 5.76 -7.96
CA ALA A 127 6.55 5.39 -6.76
C ALA A 127 6.65 6.46 -5.66
N THR A 128 7.81 7.09 -5.47
CA THR A 128 7.96 8.21 -4.51
C THR A 128 7.12 9.40 -4.94
N VAL A 129 7.20 9.80 -6.22
CA VAL A 129 6.48 10.95 -6.77
C VAL A 129 4.96 10.76 -6.71
N GLU A 130 4.47 9.57 -7.07
CA GLU A 130 3.05 9.22 -6.97
C GLU A 130 2.57 9.16 -5.51
N ALA A 131 3.37 8.61 -4.59
CA ALA A 131 3.03 8.57 -3.15
C ALA A 131 2.94 9.97 -2.52
N LEU A 132 3.75 10.92 -3.01
CA LEU A 132 3.67 12.34 -2.67
C LEU A 132 2.51 13.07 -3.36
N GLY A 133 1.72 12.36 -4.18
CA GLY A 133 0.48 12.86 -4.74
C GLY A 133 0.62 13.61 -6.05
N HIS A 134 1.76 13.49 -6.72
CA HIS A 134 1.97 14.08 -8.03
C HIS A 134 1.78 13.03 -9.13
N ASN A 135 1.27 13.44 -10.29
CA ASN A 135 1.14 12.57 -11.45
C ASN A 135 2.29 12.86 -12.42
N PRO A 136 3.28 11.96 -12.57
CA PRO A 136 4.41 12.20 -13.45
C PRO A 136 4.08 11.98 -14.93
N TRP A 137 2.92 11.39 -15.24
CA TRP A 137 2.59 10.89 -16.57
C TRP A 137 1.89 11.90 -17.48
N ASN A 138 2.09 11.74 -18.79
CA ASN A 138 1.23 12.39 -19.78
C ASN A 138 -0.21 11.84 -19.72
N ASN A 139 -1.15 12.51 -20.41
CA ASN A 139 -2.56 12.10 -20.41
C ASN A 139 -2.81 10.66 -20.90
N GLY A 140 -1.92 10.14 -21.74
CA GLY A 140 -2.01 8.77 -22.27
C GLY A 140 -1.35 7.71 -21.38
N HIS A 141 -0.71 8.11 -20.27
CA HIS A 141 0.07 7.24 -19.38
C HIS A 141 1.15 6.42 -20.11
N THR A 142 1.79 7.04 -21.10
CA THR A 142 2.80 6.40 -21.97
C THR A 142 4.21 6.95 -21.77
N LYS A 143 4.33 8.17 -21.27
CA LYS A 143 5.61 8.85 -21.03
C LYS A 143 5.57 9.61 -19.72
N ILE A 144 6.69 9.62 -19.01
CA ILE A 144 6.97 10.54 -17.90
C ILE A 144 7.23 11.92 -18.51
N VAL A 145 6.55 12.93 -18.00
CA VAL A 145 6.62 14.30 -18.54
C VAL A 145 6.69 15.37 -17.44
N SER A 146 6.68 14.98 -16.16
CA SER A 146 6.77 15.94 -15.06
C SER A 146 7.33 15.32 -13.78
N GLY A 147 7.97 16.15 -12.96
CA GLY A 147 8.31 15.90 -11.56
C GLY A 147 7.57 16.84 -10.61
N ILE A 148 7.86 16.73 -9.32
CA ILE A 148 7.35 17.66 -8.30
C ILE A 148 8.24 18.91 -8.30
N PRO A 149 7.68 20.13 -8.36
CA PRO A 149 8.49 21.34 -8.27
C PRO A 149 9.16 21.50 -6.91
N HIS A 150 10.06 22.46 -6.80
CA HIS A 150 10.84 22.74 -5.59
C HIS A 150 9.98 22.82 -4.31
N GLY A 151 10.54 22.35 -3.20
CA GLY A 151 9.92 22.31 -1.89
C GLY A 151 9.67 20.90 -1.37
N VAL A 152 10.23 19.89 -2.05
CA VAL A 152 10.32 18.53 -1.55
C VAL A 152 11.48 18.46 -0.56
N THR A 153 11.23 17.87 0.60
CA THR A 153 12.26 17.65 1.62
C THR A 153 12.61 16.19 1.74
N TYR A 154 13.90 15.87 1.79
CA TYR A 154 14.43 14.54 2.04
C TYR A 154 15.22 14.59 3.35
N GLU A 155 14.66 14.06 4.42
CA GLU A 155 15.41 13.87 5.66
C GLU A 155 16.03 12.47 5.64
N VAL A 156 17.31 12.40 5.29
CA VAL A 156 18.10 11.18 5.18
C VAL A 156 18.68 10.81 6.53
N ILE A 157 18.62 9.53 6.90
CA ILE A 157 19.38 8.95 8.01
C ILE A 157 20.54 8.18 7.40
N PRO A 158 21.77 8.73 7.37
CA PRO A 158 22.92 8.02 6.83
C PRO A 158 23.20 6.74 7.61
N GLU A 159 23.73 5.72 6.94
CA GLU A 159 24.09 4.43 7.52
C GLU A 159 22.91 3.64 8.12
N SER A 160 21.68 3.94 7.67
CA SER A 160 20.45 3.27 8.11
C SER A 160 20.03 2.08 7.25
N SER A 161 20.77 1.76 6.18
CA SER A 161 20.45 0.68 5.25
C SER A 161 20.17 -0.66 5.95
N ASN A 162 19.01 -1.25 5.65
CA ASN A 162 18.62 -2.59 6.11
C ASN A 162 17.91 -3.38 5.00
N LEU A 163 18.66 -3.74 3.96
CA LEU A 163 18.18 -4.46 2.78
C LEU A 163 17.64 -5.88 3.06
N ALA A 164 17.80 -6.39 4.29
CA ALA A 164 17.12 -7.63 4.71
C ALA A 164 15.64 -7.38 5.05
N GLN A 165 15.31 -6.17 5.48
CA GLN A 165 13.95 -5.77 5.85
C GLN A 165 13.30 -4.93 4.75
N THR A 166 14.02 -4.02 4.10
CA THR A 166 13.48 -3.03 3.16
C THR A 166 13.39 -3.57 1.73
N LEU A 167 12.43 -4.46 1.48
CA LEU A 167 12.31 -5.24 0.24
C LEU A 167 11.25 -4.70 -0.73
N ASN A 168 10.26 -4.00 -0.19
CA ASN A 168 9.06 -3.51 -0.88
C ASN A 168 8.57 -2.21 -0.24
N PHE A 169 7.58 -1.57 -0.86
CA PHE A 169 7.01 -0.31 -0.39
C PHE A 169 6.69 -0.35 1.11
N GLU A 170 5.96 -1.37 1.57
CA GLU A 170 5.43 -1.44 2.93
C GLU A 170 6.49 -1.69 3.98
N THR A 171 7.45 -2.57 3.69
CA THR A 171 8.57 -2.82 4.60
C THR A 171 9.50 -1.61 4.70
N ILE A 172 9.67 -0.84 3.62
CA ILE A 172 10.35 0.47 3.65
C ILE A 172 9.56 1.45 4.55
N GLN A 173 8.24 1.52 4.41
CA GLN A 173 7.41 2.39 5.26
C GLN A 173 7.49 1.98 6.74
N ALA A 174 7.38 0.69 7.05
CA ALA A 174 7.40 0.19 8.42
C ALA A 174 8.76 0.43 9.09
N TYR A 175 9.85 0.17 8.36
CA TYR A 175 11.20 0.40 8.86
C TYR A 175 11.48 1.90 9.02
N GLY A 176 11.08 2.73 8.05
CA GLY A 176 11.16 4.18 8.15
C GLY A 176 10.42 4.74 9.36
N LYS A 177 9.15 4.36 9.59
CA LYS A 177 8.40 4.75 10.80
C LYS A 177 9.15 4.42 12.09
N THR A 178 9.71 3.21 12.16
CA THR A 178 10.51 2.77 13.31
C THR A 178 11.74 3.66 13.51
N LEU A 179 12.50 3.93 12.45
CA LEU A 179 13.70 4.76 12.49
C LEU A 179 13.40 6.20 12.92
N PHE A 180 12.29 6.76 12.44
CA PHE A 180 11.86 8.12 12.76
C PHE A 180 11.08 8.23 14.07
N GLY A 181 11.03 7.15 14.87
CA GLY A 181 10.37 7.15 16.17
C GLY A 181 8.84 7.29 16.11
N GLU A 182 8.24 7.01 14.95
CA GLU A 182 6.79 6.99 14.80
C GLU A 182 6.26 5.69 15.41
N THR A 183 5.69 5.79 16.62
CA THR A 183 5.11 4.65 17.34
C THR A 183 4.04 3.96 16.50
N THR A 184 4.32 2.73 16.07
CA THR A 184 3.28 1.85 15.52
C THR A 184 2.67 1.09 16.71
N PRO A 185 1.34 1.04 16.89
CA PRO A 185 0.73 0.19 17.91
C PRO A 185 1.22 -1.25 17.75
N PRO A 186 1.38 -2.03 18.85
CA PRO A 186 1.78 -3.42 18.75
C PRO A 186 0.82 -4.17 17.83
N ASN A 187 1.38 -4.99 16.94
CA ASN A 187 0.60 -5.72 15.97
C ASN A 187 -0.36 -6.68 16.71
N PRO A 188 -1.68 -6.64 16.47
CA PRO A 188 -2.64 -7.56 17.08
C PRO A 188 -2.22 -9.04 17.00
N SER A 189 -1.49 -9.42 15.94
CA SER A 189 -0.95 -10.77 15.74
C SER A 189 0.12 -11.17 16.77
N GLU A 190 0.91 -10.24 17.31
CA GLU A 190 1.94 -10.55 18.32
C GLU A 190 1.31 -10.91 19.66
N VAL A 191 0.27 -10.18 20.08
CA VAL A 191 -0.49 -10.48 21.29
C VAL A 191 -1.23 -11.81 21.14
N GLN A 192 -1.84 -12.06 19.97
CA GLN A 192 -2.50 -13.32 19.65
C GLN A 192 -1.54 -14.52 19.71
N ASN A 193 -0.32 -14.36 19.20
CA ASN A 193 0.71 -15.42 19.20
C ASN A 193 1.27 -15.71 20.60
N SER A 194 1.15 -14.77 21.55
CA SER A 194 1.58 -14.95 22.95
C SER A 194 0.64 -15.81 23.79
N ILE A 195 -0.56 -16.11 23.29
CA ILE A 195 -1.55 -16.95 23.98
C ILE A 195 -1.12 -18.42 23.89
N THR A 196 -0.94 -19.06 25.05
CA THR A 196 -0.41 -20.43 25.14
C THR A 196 -1.39 -21.45 25.70
N TRP A 197 -2.47 -21.00 26.36
CA TRP A 197 -3.50 -21.90 26.88
C TRP A 197 -4.86 -21.22 27.07
N LEU A 198 -5.90 -22.06 27.16
CA LEU A 198 -7.30 -21.65 27.28
C LEU A 198 -7.93 -22.21 28.56
N GLU A 199 -8.93 -21.51 29.08
CA GLU A 199 -9.70 -21.98 30.22
C GLU A 199 -11.21 -21.94 29.90
N PHE A 200 -11.85 -23.09 29.97
CA PHE A 200 -13.30 -23.22 29.89
C PHE A 200 -13.90 -23.05 31.29
N ASN A 201 -14.74 -22.04 31.43
CA ASN A 201 -15.29 -21.60 32.70
C ASN A 201 -16.83 -21.47 32.64
N ARG A 202 -17.44 -21.35 33.81
CA ARG A 202 -18.83 -20.90 33.96
C ARG A 202 -18.90 -19.81 35.02
N SER A 203 -19.68 -18.77 34.72
CA SER A 203 -20.04 -17.76 35.71
C SER A 203 -20.84 -18.36 36.85
N GLU A 204 -20.99 -17.64 37.95
CA GLU A 204 -21.85 -18.03 39.08
C GLU A 204 -23.30 -18.33 38.65
N ASN A 205 -23.78 -17.63 37.62
CA ASN A 205 -25.11 -17.83 37.04
C ASN A 205 -25.16 -18.96 35.98
N GLY A 206 -24.09 -19.73 35.82
CA GLY A 206 -24.02 -20.88 34.91
C GLY A 206 -23.71 -20.55 33.45
N ASN A 207 -23.63 -19.27 33.08
CA ASN A 207 -23.27 -18.86 31.71
C ASN A 207 -21.86 -19.33 31.36
N PRO A 208 -21.67 -20.06 30.25
CA PRO A 208 -20.36 -20.55 29.86
C PRO A 208 -19.51 -19.43 29.28
N ALA A 209 -18.21 -19.50 29.59
CA ALA A 209 -17.21 -18.57 29.11
C ALA A 209 -15.91 -19.31 28.79
N ILE A 210 -15.10 -18.69 27.94
CA ILE A 210 -13.75 -19.15 27.64
C ILE A 210 -12.79 -17.98 27.80
N THR A 211 -11.66 -18.23 28.45
CA THR A 211 -10.62 -17.22 28.69
C THR A 211 -9.29 -17.66 28.07
N ALA A 212 -8.61 -16.75 27.39
CA ALA A 212 -7.30 -16.96 26.78
C ALA A 212 -6.19 -16.32 27.62
N TYR A 213 -5.08 -17.05 27.78
CA TYR A 213 -3.99 -16.68 28.67
C TYR A 213 -2.64 -16.60 27.96
N ALA A 214 -1.87 -15.56 28.29
CA ALA A 214 -0.45 -15.45 28.00
C ALA A 214 0.33 -15.72 29.29
N GLY A 215 0.88 -16.93 29.44
CA GLY A 215 1.43 -17.36 30.73
C GLY A 215 0.34 -17.33 31.82
N PRO A 216 0.56 -16.74 33.01
CA PRO A 216 -0.46 -16.68 34.06
C PRO A 216 -1.52 -15.58 33.84
N GLU A 217 -1.34 -14.70 32.85
CA GLU A 217 -2.15 -13.50 32.69
C GLU A 217 -3.33 -13.72 31.74
N ALA A 218 -4.55 -13.43 32.21
CA ALA A 218 -5.74 -13.46 31.37
C ALA A 218 -5.72 -12.26 30.41
N LYS A 219 -5.94 -12.52 29.12
CA LYS A 219 -5.89 -11.48 28.07
C LYS A 219 -7.24 -11.24 27.43
N TYR A 220 -8.00 -12.31 27.18
CA TYR A 220 -9.29 -12.21 26.50
C TYR A 220 -10.32 -13.14 27.11
N THR A 221 -11.57 -12.71 27.20
CA THR A 221 -12.67 -13.51 27.73
C THR A 221 -13.90 -13.38 26.85
N ARG A 222 -14.47 -14.51 26.45
CA ARG A 222 -15.74 -14.56 25.72
C ARG A 222 -16.78 -15.36 26.48
N PHE A 223 -17.92 -14.73 26.72
CA PHE A 223 -19.17 -15.44 27.00
C PHE A 223 -19.77 -15.94 25.69
N TYR A 224 -20.26 -17.18 25.65
CA TYR A 224 -20.82 -17.74 24.43
C TYR A 224 -22.13 -18.48 24.70
N THR A 225 -23.04 -18.46 23.73
CA THR A 225 -24.31 -19.21 23.78
C THR A 225 -24.46 -20.18 22.61
N THR A 226 -23.55 -20.10 21.63
CA THR A 226 -23.56 -20.91 20.41
C THR A 226 -22.24 -21.62 20.19
N LYS A 227 -22.26 -22.71 19.41
CA LYS A 227 -21.08 -23.50 19.07
C LYS A 227 -20.14 -22.72 18.15
N GLU A 228 -20.68 -21.91 17.27
CA GLU A 228 -19.97 -21.08 16.29
C GLU A 228 -19.12 -20.01 17.00
N SER A 229 -19.70 -19.35 18.01
CA SER A 229 -19.02 -18.36 18.85
C SER A 229 -17.81 -18.95 19.58
N LEU A 230 -17.95 -20.19 20.06
CA LEU A 230 -16.88 -20.93 20.70
C LEU A 230 -15.79 -21.34 19.70
N ILE A 231 -16.17 -21.95 18.56
CA ILE A 231 -15.21 -22.36 17.52
C ILE A 231 -14.39 -21.16 17.03
N GLY A 232 -15.03 -20.00 16.80
CA GLY A 232 -14.33 -18.79 16.38
C GLY A 232 -13.29 -18.30 17.39
N PHE A 233 -13.58 -18.42 18.69
CA PHE A 233 -12.62 -18.07 19.75
C PHE A 233 -11.46 -19.08 19.85
N LEU A 234 -11.72 -20.37 19.62
CA LEU A 234 -10.65 -21.39 19.59
C LEU A 234 -9.70 -21.18 18.41
N GLN A 235 -10.26 -20.93 17.21
CA GLN A 235 -9.50 -20.69 15.99
C GLN A 235 -8.65 -19.41 16.04
N ALA A 236 -9.06 -18.45 16.88
CA ALA A 236 -8.30 -17.25 17.14
C ALA A 236 -6.97 -17.49 17.85
N PHE A 237 -6.75 -18.62 18.52
CA PHE A 237 -5.52 -18.85 19.29
C PHE A 237 -4.91 -20.20 18.93
N PRO A 238 -4.36 -20.35 17.71
CA PRO A 238 -3.84 -21.63 17.23
C PRO A 238 -2.67 -22.17 18.07
N ASN A 239 -1.94 -21.30 18.76
CA ASN A 239 -0.82 -21.66 19.64
C ASN A 239 -1.25 -22.07 21.06
N ALA A 240 -2.55 -21.99 21.37
CA ALA A 240 -3.08 -22.37 22.66
C ALA A 240 -3.27 -23.89 22.74
N HIS A 241 -2.16 -24.60 22.92
CA HIS A 241 -2.09 -26.06 22.80
C HIS A 241 -2.63 -26.81 24.03
N THR A 242 -2.93 -26.11 25.12
CA THR A 242 -3.48 -26.72 26.34
C THR A 242 -4.76 -26.01 26.78
N ALA A 243 -5.65 -26.76 27.42
CA ALA A 243 -6.90 -26.23 27.96
C ALA A 243 -7.18 -26.79 29.36
N LEU A 244 -7.77 -25.95 30.21
CA LEU A 244 -8.28 -26.32 31.53
C LEU A 244 -9.80 -26.16 31.55
N VAL A 245 -10.52 -27.08 32.21
CA VAL A 245 -11.93 -26.91 32.54
C VAL A 245 -12.02 -26.59 34.02
N ALA A 246 -12.33 -25.34 34.37
CA ALA A 246 -12.39 -24.94 35.77
C ALA A 246 -13.75 -25.24 36.39
N ALA A 247 -13.75 -25.41 37.72
CA ALA A 247 -14.97 -25.34 38.52
C ALA A 247 -15.52 -23.89 38.53
N ASN A 248 -16.78 -23.73 38.95
CA ASN A 248 -17.43 -22.40 39.04
C ASN A 248 -16.55 -21.43 39.84
N LYS A 249 -16.05 -20.38 39.18
CA LYS A 249 -15.20 -19.35 39.75
C LYS A 249 -15.50 -17.99 39.10
N PRO A 250 -15.11 -16.86 39.72
CA PRO A 250 -15.18 -15.56 39.08
C PRO A 250 -14.43 -15.55 37.74
N ILE A 251 -15.09 -15.04 36.71
CA ILE A 251 -14.50 -14.93 35.37
C ILE A 251 -13.63 -13.66 35.33
N PRO A 252 -12.39 -13.73 34.83
CA PRO A 252 -11.55 -12.54 34.65
C PRO A 252 -12.24 -11.45 33.83
N ASP A 253 -12.09 -10.20 34.28
CA ASP A 253 -12.59 -9.03 33.55
C ASP A 253 -11.61 -8.69 32.42
N CYS A 254 -11.78 -9.35 31.29
CA CYS A 254 -10.95 -9.17 30.10
C CYS A 254 -11.84 -8.80 28.90
N PRO A 255 -11.31 -8.02 27.94
CA PRO A 255 -12.02 -7.76 26.70
C PRO A 255 -12.29 -9.06 25.92
N ASP A 256 -13.35 -9.09 25.12
CA ASP A 256 -13.53 -10.19 24.17
C ASP A 256 -12.47 -10.09 23.05
N PHE A 257 -11.93 -11.24 22.63
CA PHE A 257 -11.13 -11.31 21.42
C PHE A 257 -12.05 -11.33 20.21
N THR A 258 -12.43 -10.16 19.72
CA THR A 258 -12.86 -10.05 18.34
C THR A 258 -11.63 -10.30 17.49
N ALA A 259 -11.47 -11.53 17.00
CA ALA A 259 -10.60 -11.75 15.86
C ALA A 259 -11.00 -10.69 14.85
N ASN A 260 -10.10 -9.77 14.52
CA ASN A 260 -10.11 -9.20 13.19
C ASN A 260 -9.80 -10.38 12.26
N ARG A 261 -10.73 -11.34 12.13
CA ARG A 261 -10.97 -11.93 10.83
C ARG A 261 -11.64 -10.78 10.15
N PRO A 262 -10.91 -10.06 9.30
CA PRO A 262 -11.52 -8.98 8.59
C PRO A 262 -12.74 -9.61 7.90
N ASP A 263 -13.92 -8.99 7.96
CA ASP A 263 -14.95 -9.38 7.00
C ASP A 263 -14.33 -9.31 5.59
N SER A 264 -14.88 -10.04 4.62
CA SER A 264 -14.28 -10.14 3.29
C SER A 264 -13.87 -8.75 2.75
N ALA A 265 -14.68 -7.74 3.06
CA ALA A 265 -14.44 -6.32 2.89
C ALA A 265 -13.17 -5.79 3.58
N GLN A 266 -13.01 -5.95 4.89
CA GLN A 266 -11.83 -5.52 5.63
C GLN A 266 -10.59 -6.33 5.21
N LYS A 267 -10.73 -7.60 4.77
CA LYS A 267 -9.61 -8.43 4.28
C LYS A 267 -9.12 -7.85 2.98
N PHE A 268 -10.07 -7.56 2.09
CA PHE A 268 -9.84 -6.93 0.82
C PHE A 268 -9.19 -5.54 0.96
N VAL A 269 -9.79 -4.64 1.75
CA VAL A 269 -9.28 -3.27 1.96
C VAL A 269 -7.90 -3.30 2.62
N SER A 270 -7.69 -4.15 3.63
CA SER A 270 -6.40 -4.24 4.33
C SER A 270 -5.31 -4.83 3.44
N PHE A 271 -5.62 -5.90 2.70
CA PHE A 271 -4.67 -6.49 1.77
C PHE A 271 -4.29 -5.51 0.68
N PHE A 272 -5.29 -4.95 -0.01
CA PHE A 272 -5.08 -4.02 -1.10
C PHE A 272 -4.23 -2.82 -0.64
N LYS A 273 -4.57 -2.20 0.50
CA LYS A 273 -3.83 -1.07 1.05
C LYS A 273 -2.35 -1.39 1.35
N ASN A 274 -2.05 -2.63 1.74
CA ASN A 274 -0.74 -3.04 2.24
C ASN A 274 0.05 -3.93 1.25
N ASN A 275 -0.49 -4.23 0.07
CA ASN A 275 0.14 -5.16 -0.87
C ASN A 275 -0.07 -4.70 -2.32
N TYR A 276 -0.10 -3.39 -2.55
CA TYR A 276 -0.38 -2.84 -3.88
C TYR A 276 0.62 -3.35 -4.93
N GLN A 277 1.86 -3.61 -4.53
CA GLN A 277 2.87 -4.22 -5.38
C GLN A 277 2.53 -5.65 -5.83
N ALA A 278 2.02 -6.49 -4.92
CA ALA A 278 1.60 -7.84 -5.26
C ALA A 278 0.43 -7.82 -6.24
N VAL A 279 -0.50 -6.89 -6.01
CA VAL A 279 -1.63 -6.63 -6.89
C VAL A 279 -1.14 -6.19 -8.28
N ARG A 280 -0.25 -5.19 -8.33
CA ARG A 280 0.28 -4.66 -9.58
C ARG A 280 1.05 -5.72 -10.37
N ARG A 281 1.87 -6.55 -9.72
CA ARG A 281 2.55 -7.66 -10.41
C ARG A 281 1.59 -8.67 -10.99
N GLU A 282 0.55 -8.97 -10.25
CA GLU A 282 -0.45 -9.92 -10.71
C GLU A 282 -1.24 -9.34 -11.90
N VAL A 283 -1.54 -8.03 -11.89
CA VAL A 283 -2.04 -7.31 -13.06
C VAL A 283 -1.02 -7.33 -14.20
N GLU A 284 0.24 -6.94 -13.99
CA GLU A 284 1.27 -6.91 -15.04
C GLU A 284 1.48 -8.28 -15.68
N ARG A 285 1.50 -9.36 -14.87
CA ARG A 285 1.57 -10.76 -15.32
C ARG A 285 0.43 -11.13 -16.28
N TRP A 286 -0.77 -10.60 -16.05
CA TRP A 286 -1.93 -10.90 -16.89
C TRP A 286 -2.02 -10.00 -18.12
N PHE A 287 -1.66 -8.72 -17.97
CA PHE A 287 -1.91 -7.69 -18.97
C PHE A 287 -0.81 -7.54 -20.01
N ILE A 288 0.44 -7.82 -19.65
CA ILE A 288 1.57 -7.67 -20.56
C ILE A 288 1.74 -8.93 -21.43
N ASP A 289 1.43 -10.12 -20.89
CA ASP A 289 1.82 -11.36 -21.56
C ASP A 289 0.69 -12.07 -22.35
N ASN A 290 -0.61 -11.89 -22.05
CA ASN A 290 -1.62 -12.87 -22.49
C ASN A 290 -3.05 -12.40 -22.84
N ILE A 291 -3.34 -11.11 -23.06
CA ILE A 291 -4.71 -10.73 -23.44
C ILE A 291 -5.02 -11.14 -24.90
N PRO A 292 -6.05 -11.97 -25.15
CA PRO A 292 -6.45 -12.31 -26.51
C PRO A 292 -6.81 -11.05 -27.31
N THR A 293 -6.17 -10.85 -28.46
CA THR A 293 -6.33 -9.69 -29.36
C THR A 293 -7.76 -9.42 -29.83
N GLN A 294 -8.66 -10.38 -29.64
CA GLN A 294 -10.08 -10.31 -29.93
C GLN A 294 -10.92 -9.55 -28.88
N TRP A 295 -10.35 -9.22 -27.71
CA TRP A 295 -11.04 -8.40 -26.70
C TRP A 295 -10.82 -6.91 -27.00
N SER A 296 -11.92 -6.17 -27.11
CA SER A 296 -11.99 -4.74 -27.46
C SER A 296 -10.92 -3.89 -26.75
N THR A 297 -10.29 -2.97 -27.48
CA THR A 297 -9.29 -1.99 -26.96
C THR A 297 -9.84 -1.05 -25.88
N ASN A 298 -11.16 -0.92 -25.75
CA ASN A 298 -11.81 -0.17 -24.67
C ASN A 298 -11.99 -1.01 -23.39
N ALA A 299 -11.97 -2.35 -23.49
CA ALA A 299 -12.07 -3.26 -22.35
C ALA A 299 -10.74 -3.45 -21.59
N VAL A 300 -9.66 -2.84 -22.10
CA VAL A 300 -8.27 -3.01 -21.61
C VAL A 300 -7.65 -1.71 -21.11
N THR A 301 -8.21 -0.56 -21.49
CA THR A 301 -7.70 0.77 -21.10
C THR A 301 -7.97 1.11 -19.63
N ASN A 302 -8.92 0.43 -18.99
CA ASN A 302 -9.15 0.53 -17.56
C ASN A 302 -8.91 -0.84 -16.93
N GLY A 303 -7.64 -1.17 -16.63
CA GLY A 303 -7.24 -2.31 -15.79
C GLY A 303 -7.85 -2.32 -14.38
N CYS A 304 -8.87 -1.50 -14.13
CA CYS A 304 -9.65 -1.39 -12.91
C CYS A 304 -10.24 -2.73 -12.47
N VAL A 305 -10.90 -3.48 -13.36
CA VAL A 305 -11.50 -4.78 -13.02
C VAL A 305 -10.42 -5.76 -12.63
N ALA A 306 -9.41 -5.91 -13.46
CA ALA A 306 -8.31 -6.81 -13.14
C ALA A 306 -7.60 -6.45 -11.86
N HIS A 307 -7.39 -5.17 -11.59
CA HIS A 307 -6.81 -4.74 -10.34
C HIS A 307 -7.67 -5.15 -9.14
N GLN A 308 -9.00 -5.03 -9.21
CA GLN A 308 -9.87 -5.54 -8.14
C GLN A 308 -9.83 -7.08 -8.08
N VAL A 309 -9.81 -7.76 -9.23
CA VAL A 309 -9.78 -9.23 -9.31
C VAL A 309 -8.46 -9.82 -8.80
N SER A 310 -7.31 -9.19 -9.06
CA SER A 310 -6.02 -9.50 -8.44
C SER A 310 -6.09 -9.43 -6.93
N CYS A 311 -6.68 -8.36 -6.40
CA CYS A 311 -6.87 -8.22 -4.96
C CYS A 311 -7.75 -9.33 -4.40
N LEU A 312 -8.89 -9.62 -5.04
CA LEU A 312 -9.79 -10.69 -4.60
C LEU A 312 -9.08 -12.04 -4.64
N HIS A 313 -8.34 -12.34 -5.71
CA HIS A 313 -7.55 -13.56 -5.89
C HIS A 313 -6.50 -13.74 -4.80
N LEU A 314 -5.66 -12.73 -4.57
CA LEU A 314 -4.61 -12.76 -3.56
C LEU A 314 -5.18 -12.78 -2.13
N CYS A 315 -6.42 -12.31 -1.95
CA CYS A 315 -7.16 -12.45 -0.70
C CYS A 315 -7.91 -13.77 -0.57
N GLU A 316 -7.85 -14.69 -1.55
CA GLU A 316 -8.65 -15.92 -1.59
C GLU A 316 -10.17 -15.64 -1.41
N LEU A 317 -10.64 -14.51 -1.95
CA LEU A 317 -12.05 -14.12 -1.96
C LEU A 317 -12.72 -14.55 -3.26
N PRO A 318 -14.06 -14.62 -3.33
CA PRO A 318 -14.73 -14.93 -4.59
C PRO A 318 -14.28 -13.98 -5.70
N HIS A 319 -13.87 -14.52 -6.85
CA HIS A 319 -13.48 -13.73 -8.01
C HIS A 319 -13.74 -14.52 -9.31
N PRO A 320 -13.91 -13.86 -10.46
CA PRO A 320 -13.98 -14.55 -11.73
C PRO A 320 -12.68 -15.29 -12.01
N THR A 321 -12.75 -16.38 -12.77
CA THR A 321 -11.56 -17.08 -13.25
C THR A 321 -10.63 -16.09 -13.93
N LEU A 322 -9.35 -16.14 -13.58
CA LEU A 322 -8.32 -15.28 -14.17
C LEU A 322 -8.23 -15.53 -15.68
N ASP A 323 -7.74 -14.54 -16.42
CA ASP A 323 -7.59 -14.60 -17.88
C ASP A 323 -8.92 -14.87 -18.62
N THR A 324 -10.03 -14.34 -18.09
CA THR A 324 -11.34 -14.41 -18.74
C THR A 324 -11.94 -13.02 -18.94
N LEU A 325 -12.94 -12.88 -19.80
CA LEU A 325 -13.56 -11.58 -20.06
C LEU A 325 -14.15 -10.94 -18.77
N PRO A 326 -14.82 -11.67 -17.86
CA PRO A 326 -15.23 -11.15 -16.54
C PRO A 326 -14.09 -10.67 -15.64
N SER A 327 -12.84 -11.12 -15.82
CA SER A 327 -11.71 -10.65 -15.01
C SER A 327 -11.11 -9.33 -15.49
N VAL A 328 -11.58 -8.79 -16.62
CA VAL A 328 -11.02 -7.57 -17.22
C VAL A 328 -12.06 -6.54 -17.66
N ASN A 329 -13.29 -6.97 -17.96
CA ASN A 329 -14.35 -6.09 -18.45
C ASN A 329 -15.40 -5.78 -17.36
N VAL A 330 -15.81 -4.50 -17.26
CA VAL A 330 -16.71 -4.01 -16.21
C VAL A 330 -18.09 -4.67 -16.26
N ASP A 331 -18.72 -4.71 -17.43
CA ASP A 331 -20.06 -5.29 -17.58
C ASP A 331 -20.06 -6.78 -17.25
N GLN A 332 -19.07 -7.51 -17.77
CA GLN A 332 -18.92 -8.94 -17.56
C GLN A 332 -18.57 -9.29 -16.12
N PHE A 333 -17.78 -8.45 -15.44
CA PHE A 333 -17.53 -8.57 -14.01
C PHE A 333 -18.82 -8.41 -13.19
N VAL A 334 -19.65 -7.42 -13.52
CA VAL A 334 -20.93 -7.17 -12.85
C VAL A 334 -21.87 -8.36 -13.01
N GLU A 335 -22.03 -8.88 -14.24
CA GLU A 335 -22.84 -10.07 -14.52
C GLU A 335 -22.33 -11.30 -13.74
N TRP A 336 -21.01 -11.48 -13.72
CA TRP A 336 -20.37 -12.55 -12.97
C TRP A 336 -20.66 -12.42 -11.46
N ALA A 337 -20.43 -11.26 -10.87
CA ALA A 337 -20.61 -11.05 -9.42
C ALA A 337 -22.06 -11.34 -8.99
N LEU A 338 -23.03 -10.83 -9.73
CA LEU A 338 -24.46 -11.02 -9.43
C LEU A 338 -24.89 -12.49 -9.57
N SER A 339 -24.33 -13.22 -10.53
CA SER A 339 -24.59 -14.67 -10.66
C SER A 339 -23.91 -15.51 -9.56
N HIS A 340 -22.98 -14.93 -8.80
CA HIS A 340 -22.25 -15.58 -7.70
C HIS A 340 -22.67 -15.08 -6.32
N ASN A 341 -23.93 -14.68 -6.16
CA ASN A 341 -24.56 -14.26 -4.90
C ASN A 341 -24.00 -12.95 -4.30
N TRP A 342 -23.35 -12.10 -5.09
CA TRP A 342 -23.00 -10.77 -4.60
C TRP A 342 -24.25 -9.88 -4.54
N THR A 343 -24.30 -9.02 -3.54
CA THR A 343 -25.43 -8.12 -3.32
C THR A 343 -25.21 -6.81 -4.06
N LYS A 344 -26.19 -6.39 -4.87
CA LYS A 344 -26.20 -5.07 -5.51
C LYS A 344 -26.66 -3.99 -4.53
N ILE A 345 -25.82 -3.02 -4.26
CA ILE A 345 -26.08 -1.87 -3.39
C ILE A 345 -26.46 -0.68 -4.26
N THR A 346 -27.70 -0.19 -4.12
CA THR A 346 -28.27 0.87 -4.98
C THR A 346 -28.39 2.24 -4.29
N SER A 347 -28.04 2.31 -3.01
CA SER A 347 -27.99 3.57 -2.25
C SER A 347 -26.58 3.83 -1.72
N MET A 348 -26.08 5.06 -1.90
CA MET A 348 -24.79 5.50 -1.36
C MET A 348 -24.76 5.41 0.17
N ASP A 349 -25.86 5.74 0.86
CA ASP A 349 -25.96 5.65 2.32
C ASP A 349 -25.77 4.21 2.86
N SER A 350 -25.86 3.21 1.98
CA SER A 350 -25.67 1.80 2.31
C SER A 350 -24.28 1.27 2.00
N LEU A 351 -23.36 2.10 1.48
CA LEU A 351 -21.98 1.71 1.19
C LEU A 351 -21.23 1.33 2.46
N LYS A 352 -20.38 0.31 2.33
CA LYS A 352 -19.47 -0.15 3.37
C LYS A 352 -18.07 -0.30 2.79
N PRO A 353 -17.01 -0.15 3.62
CA PRO A 353 -15.65 -0.47 3.21
C PRO A 353 -15.61 -1.82 2.51
N GLY A 354 -14.86 -1.95 1.41
CA GLY A 354 -14.74 -3.19 0.64
C GLY A 354 -15.82 -3.39 -0.44
N ASP A 355 -16.86 -2.56 -0.49
CA ASP A 355 -17.81 -2.57 -1.60
C ASP A 355 -17.10 -2.18 -2.91
N ILE A 356 -17.26 -3.00 -3.94
CA ILE A 356 -16.74 -2.69 -5.28
C ILE A 356 -17.75 -1.80 -5.98
N CYS A 357 -17.47 -0.50 -5.98
CA CYS A 357 -18.26 0.52 -6.64
C CYS A 357 -18.08 0.46 -8.15
N VAL A 358 -19.18 0.67 -8.85
CA VAL A 358 -19.24 0.74 -10.31
C VAL A 358 -19.69 2.13 -10.71
N SER A 359 -18.99 2.71 -11.69
CA SER A 359 -19.26 4.06 -12.17
C SER A 359 -19.28 4.13 -13.69
N GLY A 360 -19.91 5.17 -14.22
CA GLY A 360 -20.05 5.39 -15.66
C GLY A 360 -20.44 6.83 -16.01
N PRO A 361 -20.38 7.20 -17.31
CA PRO A 361 -20.96 8.45 -17.82
C PRO A 361 -22.47 8.50 -17.58
N SER A 362 -23.12 9.64 -17.81
CA SER A 362 -24.58 9.80 -17.60
C SER A 362 -25.46 8.91 -18.50
N SER A 363 -24.89 8.24 -19.50
CA SER A 363 -25.53 7.18 -20.29
C SER A 363 -25.67 5.87 -19.49
N THR A 364 -26.10 4.80 -20.15
CA THR A 364 -26.21 3.45 -19.57
C THR A 364 -24.88 2.72 -19.45
N ASP A 365 -23.82 3.27 -20.04
CA ASP A 365 -22.52 2.60 -20.13
C ASP A 365 -21.83 2.56 -18.76
N LEU A 366 -21.15 1.46 -18.49
CA LEU A 366 -20.27 1.29 -17.34
C LEU A 366 -18.81 1.54 -17.78
N ASP A 367 -18.03 2.20 -16.93
CA ASP A 367 -16.71 2.72 -17.32
C ASP A 367 -15.59 2.27 -16.37
N HIS A 368 -15.86 2.25 -15.06
CA HIS A 368 -14.80 2.04 -14.07
C HIS A 368 -15.28 1.39 -12.78
N VAL A 369 -14.45 0.52 -12.20
CA VAL A 369 -14.64 -0.08 -10.88
C VAL A 369 -13.56 0.33 -9.88
N TYR A 370 -13.94 0.47 -8.62
CA TYR A 370 -13.05 0.83 -7.53
C TYR A 370 -13.61 0.33 -6.20
N CYS A 371 -12.76 0.10 -5.22
CA CYS A 371 -13.20 -0.31 -3.89
C CYS A 371 -13.42 0.92 -3.00
N PHE A 372 -14.58 1.00 -2.38
CA PHE A 372 -14.90 2.04 -1.40
C PHE A 372 -14.21 1.74 -0.07
N VAL A 373 -13.66 2.77 0.59
CA VAL A 373 -13.06 2.67 1.91
C VAL A 373 -13.94 3.39 2.94
N ASP A 374 -14.04 4.70 2.84
CA ASP A 374 -14.83 5.54 3.75
C ASP A 374 -15.20 6.88 3.10
N TYR A 375 -16.20 7.56 3.69
CA TYR A 375 -16.61 8.89 3.24
C TYR A 375 -15.65 9.96 3.74
N ILE A 376 -15.35 10.91 2.87
CA ILE A 376 -14.68 12.17 3.23
C ILE A 376 -15.73 13.22 3.56
N ASP A 377 -16.75 13.32 2.70
CA ASP A 377 -17.90 14.22 2.81
C ASP A 377 -19.09 13.64 2.02
N ASN A 378 -20.17 14.40 1.87
CA ASN A 378 -21.40 13.94 1.20
C ASN A 378 -21.21 13.62 -0.29
N GLU A 379 -20.13 14.07 -0.91
CA GLU A 379 -19.87 13.96 -2.34
C GLU A 379 -18.62 13.14 -2.66
N ASN A 380 -17.72 12.98 -1.69
CA ASN A 380 -16.40 12.40 -1.88
C ASN A 380 -16.12 11.25 -0.92
N ALA A 381 -15.37 10.26 -1.41
CA ALA A 381 -14.93 9.10 -0.66
C ALA A 381 -13.44 8.83 -0.88
N HIS A 382 -12.86 8.14 0.10
CA HIS A 382 -11.61 7.41 -0.08
C HIS A 382 -11.88 6.10 -0.80
N VAL A 383 -11.04 5.80 -1.80
CA VAL A 383 -11.19 4.62 -2.65
C VAL A 383 -9.84 3.96 -2.94
N LEU A 384 -9.88 2.69 -3.29
CA LEU A 384 -8.74 1.92 -3.81
C LEU A 384 -9.02 1.55 -5.27
N HIS A 385 -8.18 2.00 -6.19
CA HIS A 385 -8.35 1.78 -7.63
C HIS A 385 -7.00 1.74 -8.35
N ASN A 386 -7.03 1.48 -9.66
CA ASN A 386 -5.83 1.23 -10.45
C ASN A 386 -5.16 2.49 -11.01
N GLN A 387 -5.67 3.69 -10.75
CA GLN A 387 -5.11 4.92 -11.34
C GLN A 387 -4.20 5.68 -10.36
N VAL A 388 -4.21 5.32 -9.07
CA VAL A 388 -3.41 5.97 -8.02
C VAL A 388 -2.94 4.92 -7.03
N PHE A 389 -1.69 5.04 -6.58
CA PHE A 389 -1.15 4.18 -5.53
C PHE A 389 -1.82 4.47 -4.18
N GLY A 390 -2.33 3.42 -3.53
CA GLY A 390 -2.95 3.52 -2.20
C GLY A 390 -4.32 4.21 -2.18
N LEU A 391 -4.64 4.89 -1.07
CA LEU A 391 -5.93 5.54 -0.87
C LEU A 391 -6.06 6.81 -1.74
N ALA A 392 -7.00 6.80 -2.68
CA ALA A 392 -7.32 7.94 -3.52
C ALA A 392 -8.58 8.67 -3.03
N LYS A 393 -8.65 9.99 -3.25
CA LYS A 393 -9.90 10.75 -3.10
C LYS A 393 -10.67 10.70 -4.41
N ARG A 394 -11.96 10.33 -4.37
CA ARG A 394 -12.84 10.30 -5.54
C ARG A 394 -14.20 10.93 -5.23
N SER A 395 -14.70 11.73 -6.16
CA SER A 395 -16.10 12.19 -6.12
C SER A 395 -17.04 11.06 -6.56
N LEU A 396 -18.06 10.77 -5.76
CA LEU A 396 -19.10 9.78 -6.07
C LEU A 396 -20.24 10.39 -6.90
N VAL A 397 -20.47 11.70 -6.77
CA VAL A 397 -21.58 12.41 -7.44
C VAL A 397 -21.19 13.01 -8.79
N GLY A 398 -19.91 12.93 -9.18
CA GLY A 398 -19.22 13.77 -10.17
C GLY A 398 -19.98 14.18 -11.44
N ASN A 399 -19.54 15.30 -12.02
CA ASN A 399 -19.97 15.76 -13.35
C ASN A 399 -19.12 15.09 -14.44
N GLY A 400 -19.74 14.28 -15.32
CA GLY A 400 -19.07 13.65 -16.49
C GLY A 400 -18.94 12.11 -16.40
N CYS A 401 -17.86 11.57 -16.95
CA CYS A 401 -17.53 10.13 -16.88
C CYS A 401 -17.08 9.78 -15.44
N GLY A 402 -17.72 8.80 -14.81
CA GLY A 402 -17.28 8.30 -13.50
C GLY A 402 -18.19 8.59 -12.30
N ARG A 403 -19.45 9.01 -12.55
CA ARG A 403 -20.49 9.09 -11.50
C ARG A 403 -20.78 7.70 -10.95
N TRP A 404 -20.88 7.58 -9.63
CA TRP A 404 -21.29 6.35 -8.96
C TRP A 404 -22.66 5.89 -9.43
N ARG A 405 -22.81 4.58 -9.72
CA ARG A 405 -24.05 3.97 -10.18
C ARG A 405 -24.65 3.04 -9.13
N PHE A 406 -23.83 2.12 -8.65
CA PHE A 406 -24.15 1.13 -7.65
C PHE A 406 -22.84 0.56 -7.11
N ALA A 407 -22.92 -0.27 -6.09
CA ALA A 407 -21.81 -1.11 -5.69
C ALA A 407 -22.20 -2.58 -5.63
N LEU A 408 -21.18 -3.43 -5.63
CA LEU A 408 -21.30 -4.87 -5.49
C LEU A 408 -20.65 -5.25 -4.16
N ARG A 409 -21.44 -5.86 -3.28
CA ARG A 409 -20.97 -6.38 -2.00
C ARG A 409 -20.80 -7.88 -2.10
N MET A 410 -19.57 -8.33 -1.86
CA MET A 410 -19.24 -9.75 -1.75
C MET A 410 -20.01 -10.41 -0.58
N PRO A 411 -20.34 -11.70 -0.69
CA PRO A 411 -21.14 -12.43 0.31
C PRO A 411 -20.45 -12.58 1.67
#